data_AF-A0A5K1F6V3-F1
#
_entry.id   AF-A0A5K1F6V3-F1
#
_cell.length_a   1.000
_cell.length_b   1.000
_cell.length_c   1.000
_cell.angle_alpha   90.00
_cell.angle_beta   90.00
_cell.angle_gamma   90.00
#
_symmetry.space_group_name_H-M   'P 1'
#
loop_
_entity.id
_entity.type
_entity.pdbx_description
1 polymer ?
#
loop_
_entity_poly.entity_id
_entity_poly.type
_entity_poly.pdbx_seq_one_letter_code
_entity_poly.pdbx_strand_id
1 'polypeptide(L)' 'SDPMGVVYAKRRDGKLEELGRTEVLLNSLDPVWVAKISVTYLFEVVQPLV' A
#
# COMPACT_ATOMS: atom_id res chain seq x y z
N SER A 1 -19.65 3.30 1.55
CA SER A 1 -18.83 2.70 0.47
C SER A 1 -18.10 1.50 1.04
N ASP A 2 -17.51 0.65 0.19
CA ASP A 2 -16.68 -0.49 0.63
C ASP A 2 -15.19 -0.23 0.31
N PRO A 3 -14.53 0.70 1.02
CA PRO A 3 -13.17 1.13 0.70
C PRO A 3 -12.12 0.03 0.94
N MET A 4 -11.14 -0.04 0.03
CA MET A 4 -9.97 -0.91 0.09
C MET A 4 -8.75 -0.16 -0.43
N GLY A 5 -7.66 -0.15 0.32
CA GLY A 5 -6.36 0.39 -0.07
C GLY A 5 -5.42 -0.70 -0.60
N VAL A 6 -4.70 -0.39 -1.67
CA VAL A 6 -3.60 -1.21 -2.21
C VAL A 6 -2.39 -0.30 -2.36
N VAL A 7 -1.22 -0.74 -1.90
CA VAL A 7 0.02 0.04 -1.98
C VAL A 7 0.95 -0.62 -2.99
N TYR A 8 1.51 0.19 -3.88
CA TYR A 8 2.48 -0.23 -4.87
C TYR A 8 3.85 0.41 -4.60
N ALA A 9 4.91 -0.40 -4.69
CA ALA A 9 6.27 0.10 -4.79
C ALA A 9 6.62 0.32 -6.26
N LYS A 10 7.12 1.51 -6.58
CA LYS A 10 7.70 1.77 -7.89
C LYS A 10 9.17 1.36 -7.87
N ARG A 11 9.52 0.33 -8.63
CA ARG A 11 10.91 -0.06 -8.85
C ARG A 11 11.62 0.95 -9.77
N ARG A 12 12.96 0.92 -9.74
CA ARG A 12 13.82 1.79 -10.57
C ARG A 12 13.61 1.58 -12.07
N ASP A 13 13.13 0.39 -12.47
CA ASP A 13 12.76 0.05 -13.84
C ASP A 13 11.39 0.65 -14.27
N GLY A 14 10.71 1.37 -13.37
CA GLY A 14 9.39 1.96 -13.60
C GLY A 14 8.23 1.00 -13.39
N LYS A 15 8.48 -0.27 -13.06
CA LYS A 15 7.44 -1.26 -12.79
C LYS A 15 6.84 -1.03 -11.40
N LEU A 16 5.51 -1.14 -11.31
CA LEU A 16 4.78 -1.15 -10.05
C LEU A 16 4.71 -2.58 -9.52
N GLU A 17 5.13 -2.77 -8.28
CA GLU A 17 5.04 -4.03 -7.54
C GLU A 17 4.05 -3.84 -6.39
N GLU A 18 3.04 -4.71 -6.29
CA GLU A 18 2.08 -4.67 -5.18
C GLU A 18 2.80 -5.06 -3.90
N LEU A 19 2.91 -4.12 -2.95
CA LEU A 19 3.50 -4.38 -1.64
C LEU A 19 2.52 -5.05 -0.69
N GLY A 20 1.25 -4.71 -0.84
CA GLY A 20 0.21 -5.25 0.01
C GLY A 20 -1.14 -4.61 -0.27
N ARG A 21 -2.15 -5.35 0.19
CA ARG A 21 -3.57 -5.00 0.12
C ARG A 21 -4.12 -4.98 1.53
N THR A 22 -4.92 -3.96 1.82
CA THR A 22 -5.69 -3.86 3.05
C THR A 22 -7.02 -4.61 2.94
N GLU A 23 -7.67 -4.86 4.07
CA GLU A 23 -9.00 -5.44 4.10
C GLU A 23 -10.04 -4.53 3.42
N VAL A 24 -11.10 -5.15 2.89
CA VAL A 24 -12.27 -4.42 2.39
C VAL A 24 -13.16 -4.11 3.58
N LEU A 25 -13.36 -2.83 3.88
CA LEU A 25 -14.22 -2.40 4.98
C LEU A 25 -15.63 -2.19 4.46
N LEU A 26 -16.54 -3.10 4.81
CA LEU A 26 -17.92 -3.04 4.33
C LEU A 26 -18.69 -1.85 4.95
N ASN A 27 -19.34 -1.07 4.10
CA ASN A 27 -20.20 0.05 4.42
C ASN A 27 -19.58 1.08 5.40
N SER A 28 -18.31 1.44 5.18
CA SER A 28 -17.64 2.51 5.93
C SER A 28 -17.61 3.82 5.14
N LEU A 29 -17.89 4.92 5.84
CA LEU A 29 -17.72 6.30 5.33
C LEU A 29 -16.41 6.93 5.82
N ASP A 30 -15.81 6.38 6.88
CA ASP A 30 -14.50 6.75 7.42
C ASP A 30 -13.69 5.47 7.70
N PRO A 31 -13.02 4.91 6.68
CA PRO A 31 -12.32 3.65 6.81
C PRO A 31 -11.06 3.75 7.67
N VAL A 32 -10.98 2.89 8.68
CA VAL A 32 -9.76 2.66 9.47
C VAL A 32 -9.30 1.23 9.24
N TRP A 33 -8.27 1.06 8.40
CA TRP A 33 -7.68 -0.26 8.14
C TRP A 33 -6.79 -0.70 9.30
N VAL A 34 -6.96 -1.95 9.71
CA VAL A 34 -6.17 -2.63 10.75
C VAL A 34 -4.96 -3.35 10.13
N ALA A 35 -5.06 -3.80 8.86
CA ALA A 35 -3.94 -4.44 8.18
C ALA A 35 -2.76 -3.47 8.01
N LYS A 36 -1.59 -3.89 8.49
CA LYS A 36 -0.35 -3.13 8.35
C LYS A 36 0.45 -3.63 7.15
N ILE A 37 0.80 -2.72 6.24
CA ILE A 37 1.68 -3.02 5.12
C ILE A 37 3.12 -2.80 5.60
N SER A 38 3.91 -3.87 5.65
CA SER A 38 5.32 -3.81 6.07
C SER A 38 6.22 -3.61 4.86
N VAL A 39 7.10 -2.62 4.91
CA VAL A 39 8.06 -2.32 3.84
C VAL A 39 9.46 -2.29 4.42
N THR A 40 10.40 -3.00 3.77
CA THR A 40 11.81 -2.95 4.14
C THR A 40 12.38 -1.58 3.79
N TYR A 41 12.83 -0.82 4.78
CA TYR A 41 13.46 0.49 4.57
C TYR A 41 14.92 0.34 4.14
N LEU A 42 15.28 0.94 3.01
CA LEU A 42 16.63 0.98 2.46
C LEU A 42 17.13 2.42 2.36
N PHE A 43 18.04 2.82 3.24
CA PHE A 43 18.47 4.22 3.34
C PHE A 43 19.15 4.76 2.06
N GLU A 44 19.82 3.90 1.29
CA GLU A 44 20.55 4.28 0.06
C GLU A 44 19.66 4.34 -1.18
N VAL A 45 18.38 3.96 -1.07
CA VAL A 45 17.49 3.78 -2.20
C VAL A 45 16.22 4.59 -2.00
N VAL A 46 15.90 5.46 -2.96
CA VAL A 46 14.58 6.08 -3.02
C VAL A 46 13.55 5.00 -3.32
N GLN A 47 12.57 4.83 -2.43
CA GLN A 47 11.49 3.84 -2.53
C GLN A 47 10.15 4.59 -2.70
N PRO A 48 9.74 4.94 -3.93
CA PRO A 48 8.47 5.61 -4.17
C PRO A 48 7.31 4.65 -3.93
N LEU A 49 6.43 5.02 -2.99
CA LEU A 49 5.19 4.32 -2.70
C LEU A 49 4.03 5.07 -3.37
N VAL A 50 3.16 4.35 -4.07
CA VAL A 50 2.00 4.90 -4.81
C VAL A 50 0.75 4.13 -4.44
#